data_AF-A0A2W7AKF9-F1
#
_entry.id   AF-A0A2W7AKF9-F1
#
_cell.length_a   1.000
_cell.length_b   1.000
_cell.length_c   1.000
_cell.angle_alpha   90.00
_cell.angle_beta   90.00
_cell.angle_gamma   90.00
#
_symmetry.space_group_name_H-M   'P 1'
#
loop_
_entity.id
_entity.type
_entity.pdbx_description
1 polymer ?
#
loop_
_entity_poly.entity_id
_entity_poly.type
_entity_poly.pdbx_seq_one_letter_code
_entity_poly.pdbx_strand_id
1 'polypeptide(L)'
;MRNKNNKYDQHLLVLPEDRANEEIANGFNNILDPYSRAIQIERPSGGWGKVVDNFAKNYVSEMRIFTKRMIVLLIDFDDYNDLDKSNYRERLSYIKSQIPDDLQERVFVLGSRNSPEKLRSNMKKSFEGIGESLAKDCAENTNKIWGHDLLKHNEDELERLRLSVKPFLFN
;
A
#
# COMPACT_ATOMS: atom_id res chain seq x y z
N MET A 1 25.20 -12.86 4.68
CA MET A 1 25.29 -11.69 3.76
C MET A 1 23.89 -11.33 3.31
N ARG A 2 23.34 -10.16 3.69
CA ARG A 2 22.06 -9.65 3.16
C ARG A 2 22.29 -9.23 1.71
N ASN A 3 21.83 -10.04 0.77
CA ASN A 3 21.98 -9.76 -0.65
C ASN A 3 20.92 -8.70 -1.04
N LYS A 4 21.37 -7.47 -1.35
CA LYS A 4 20.50 -6.31 -1.62
C LYS A 4 19.57 -6.57 -2.82
N ASN A 5 18.33 -6.06 -2.76
CA ASN A 5 17.42 -5.99 -3.91
C ASN A 5 18.10 -5.25 -5.07
N ASN A 6 17.91 -5.74 -6.30
CA ASN A 6 18.37 -5.01 -7.49
C ASN A 6 17.43 -3.83 -7.74
N LYS A 7 17.85 -2.63 -7.33
CA LYS A 7 17.05 -1.39 -7.43
C LYS A 7 16.76 -0.96 -8.87
N TYR A 8 17.35 -1.60 -9.88
CA TYR A 8 17.11 -1.33 -11.30
C TYR A 8 16.05 -2.24 -11.94
N ASP A 9 15.63 -3.30 -11.23
CA ASP A 9 14.53 -4.18 -11.68
C ASP A 9 13.18 -3.68 -11.16
N GLN A 10 12.09 -4.28 -11.66
CA GLN A 10 10.75 -3.98 -11.13
C GLN A 10 10.71 -4.37 -9.66
N HIS A 11 10.35 -3.41 -8.82
CA HIS A 11 10.19 -3.62 -7.39
C HIS A 11 9.17 -2.64 -6.81
N LEU A 12 8.46 -3.10 -5.81
CA LEU A 12 7.49 -2.37 -5.03
C LEU A 12 8.09 -2.01 -3.67
N LEU A 13 8.05 -0.73 -3.32
CA LEU A 13 8.34 -0.26 -1.97
C LEU A 13 7.04 0.10 -1.26
N VAL A 14 6.86 -0.34 -0.02
CA VAL A 14 5.70 0.00 0.80
C VAL A 14 6.15 0.93 1.93
N LEU A 15 5.49 2.08 2.05
CA LEU A 15 5.68 3.04 3.15
C LEU A 15 4.47 2.97 4.09
N PRO A 16 4.55 2.21 5.19
CA PRO A 16 3.47 2.13 6.16
C PRO A 16 3.41 3.36 7.06
N GLU A 17 2.19 3.80 7.38
CA GLU A 17 1.93 4.83 8.37
C GLU A 17 2.32 4.38 9.77
N ASP A 18 1.81 3.24 10.22
CA ASP A 18 2.05 2.73 11.56
C ASP A 18 2.43 1.23 11.57
N ARG A 19 2.50 0.66 12.77
CA ARG A 19 2.82 -0.75 12.97
C ARG A 19 1.74 -1.69 12.44
N ALA A 20 0.47 -1.33 12.56
CA ALA A 20 -0.62 -2.17 12.05
C ALA A 20 -0.60 -2.22 10.51
N ASN A 21 -0.34 -1.08 9.85
CA ASN A 21 -0.13 -1.05 8.40
C ASN A 21 1.10 -1.89 7.99
N GLU A 22 2.21 -1.80 8.73
CA GLU A 22 3.41 -2.63 8.50
C GLU A 22 3.10 -4.13 8.64
N GLU A 23 2.39 -4.55 9.69
CA GLU A 23 2.01 -5.95 9.88
C GLU A 23 1.07 -6.46 8.77
N ILE A 24 0.15 -5.64 8.27
CA ILE A 24 -0.66 -5.97 7.07
C ILE A 24 0.25 -6.14 5.84
N ALA A 25 1.19 -5.22 5.61
CA ALA A 25 2.12 -5.33 4.49
C ALA A 25 3.00 -6.60 4.58
N ASN A 26 3.46 -6.94 5.79
CA ASN A 26 4.24 -8.16 6.02
C ASN A 26 3.42 -9.42 5.72
N GLY A 27 2.15 -9.45 6.17
CA GLY A 27 1.23 -10.52 5.80
C GLY A 27 1.02 -10.66 4.30
N PHE A 28 0.93 -9.54 3.57
CA PHE A 28 0.85 -9.56 2.12
C PHE A 28 2.11 -10.21 1.50
N ASN A 29 3.28 -9.82 1.99
CA ASN A 29 4.56 -10.37 1.53
C ASN A 29 4.72 -11.87 1.83
N ASN A 30 4.12 -12.39 2.91
CA ASN A 30 4.20 -13.82 3.27
C ASN A 30 3.62 -14.78 2.20
N ILE A 31 2.76 -14.28 1.31
CA ILE A 31 2.13 -15.07 0.24
C ILE A 31 2.96 -15.08 -1.04
N LEU A 32 3.91 -14.15 -1.17
CA LEU A 32 4.80 -14.09 -2.32
C LEU A 32 5.87 -15.17 -2.22
N ASP A 33 6.52 -15.48 -3.35
CA ASP A 33 7.67 -16.37 -3.36
C ASP A 33 8.71 -15.86 -2.34
N PRO A 34 9.15 -16.68 -1.35
CA PRO A 34 10.18 -16.31 -0.39
C PRO A 34 11.51 -15.84 -1.01
N TYR A 35 11.78 -16.20 -2.27
CA TYR A 35 12.94 -15.72 -3.03
C TYR A 35 12.67 -14.42 -3.80
N SER A 36 11.41 -14.00 -3.90
CA SER A 36 11.02 -12.74 -4.50
C SER A 36 11.57 -11.58 -3.70
N ARG A 37 12.47 -10.84 -4.34
CA ARG A 37 13.03 -9.56 -3.88
C ARG A 37 12.24 -8.37 -4.40
N ALA A 38 11.07 -8.63 -4.96
CA ALA A 38 10.31 -7.65 -5.69
C ALA A 38 9.47 -6.73 -4.79
N ILE A 39 9.38 -7.00 -3.49
CA ILE A 39 8.75 -6.10 -2.53
C ILE A 39 9.70 -5.77 -1.37
N GLN A 40 9.64 -4.52 -0.89
CA GLN A 40 10.35 -4.04 0.28
C GLN A 40 9.38 -3.25 1.15
N ILE A 41 9.31 -3.58 2.44
CA ILE A 41 8.46 -2.91 3.41
C ILE A 41 9.37 -2.05 4.30
N GLU A 42 9.13 -0.75 4.32
CA GLU A 42 9.84 0.18 5.18
C GLU A 42 9.31 0.16 6.61
N ARG A 43 10.10 0.74 7.52
CA ARG A 43 9.62 0.97 8.88
C ARG A 43 8.46 1.97 8.90
N PRO A 44 7.55 1.87 9.88
CA PRO A 44 6.47 2.83 10.05
C PRO A 44 6.95 4.28 10.14
N SER A 45 6.23 5.17 9.45
CA SER A 45 6.56 6.60 9.45
C SER A 45 6.02 7.33 10.70
N GLY A 46 5.02 6.77 11.38
CA GLY A 46 4.38 7.32 12.58
C GLY A 46 3.36 8.42 12.29
N GLY A 47 2.53 8.22 11.26
CA GLY A 47 1.45 9.10 10.82
C GLY A 47 1.42 9.34 9.30
N TRP A 48 0.23 9.45 8.69
CA TRP A 48 0.07 9.62 7.24
C TRP A 48 0.83 10.83 6.69
N GLY A 49 0.84 11.96 7.40
CA GLY A 49 1.60 13.15 6.99
C GLY A 49 3.09 12.89 6.89
N LYS A 50 3.63 12.08 7.82
CA LYS A 50 5.04 11.67 7.78
C LYS A 50 5.34 10.67 6.67
N VAL A 51 4.37 9.83 6.28
CA VAL A 51 4.50 8.97 5.08
C VAL A 51 4.70 9.83 3.84
N VAL A 52 3.90 10.88 3.69
CA VAL A 52 3.99 11.83 2.57
C VAL A 52 5.31 12.61 2.61
N ASP A 53 5.69 13.14 3.78
CA ASP A 53 6.96 13.86 3.94
C ASP A 53 8.17 12.97 3.61
N ASN A 54 8.14 11.72 4.08
CA ASN A 54 9.19 10.73 3.81
C ASN A 54 9.26 10.41 2.30
N PHE A 55 8.10 10.18 1.67
CA PHE A 55 7.99 10.00 0.21
C PHE A 55 8.61 11.18 -0.55
N ALA A 56 8.16 12.41 -0.27
CA ALA A 56 8.61 13.61 -0.95
C ALA A 56 10.11 13.85 -0.77
N LYS A 57 10.61 13.68 0.45
CA LYS A 57 12.00 13.97 0.81
C LYS A 57 12.99 12.93 0.29
N ASN A 58 12.65 11.65 0.44
CA ASN A 58 13.62 10.56 0.26
C ASN A 58 13.41 9.74 -1.02
N TYR A 59 12.19 9.71 -1.56
CA TYR A 59 11.86 8.76 -2.62
C TYR A 59 11.57 9.40 -3.97
N VAL A 60 11.10 10.65 -4.03
CA VAL A 60 10.84 11.33 -5.32
C VAL A 60 12.08 11.38 -6.21
N SER A 61 13.23 11.81 -5.66
CA SER A 61 14.49 11.86 -6.41
C SER A 61 15.00 10.46 -6.79
N GLU A 62 14.88 9.49 -5.88
CA GLU A 62 15.26 8.11 -6.15
C GLU A 62 14.40 7.48 -7.25
N MET A 63 13.09 7.74 -7.30
CA MET A 63 12.19 7.19 -8.33
C MET A 63 12.47 7.71 -9.73
N ARG A 64 13.11 8.87 -9.87
CA ARG A 64 13.58 9.41 -11.16
C ARG A 64 14.84 8.71 -11.64
N ILE A 65 15.67 8.21 -10.73
CA ILE A 65 16.85 7.40 -11.03
C ILE A 65 16.44 5.95 -11.29
N PHE A 66 15.62 5.38 -10.41
CA PHE A 66 15.12 4.01 -10.49
C PHE A 66 13.74 4.00 -11.13
N THR A 67 13.72 4.07 -12.47
CA THR A 67 12.49 4.25 -13.26
C THR A 67 11.50 3.08 -13.16
N LYS A 68 11.96 1.90 -12.75
CA LYS A 68 11.11 0.71 -12.51
C LYS A 68 10.60 0.58 -11.07
N ARG A 69 10.99 1.48 -10.17
CA ARG A 69 10.46 1.49 -8.80
C ARG A 69 9.00 1.92 -8.82
N MET A 70 8.19 1.18 -8.08
CA MET A 70 6.83 1.53 -7.71
C MET A 70 6.75 1.72 -6.20
N ILE A 71 5.86 2.60 -5.72
CA ILE A 71 5.67 2.87 -4.30
C ILE A 71 4.19 2.77 -3.93
N VAL A 72 3.90 2.11 -2.82
CA VAL A 72 2.61 2.18 -2.13
C VAL A 72 2.78 3.02 -0.86
N LEU A 73 2.01 4.09 -0.75
CA LEU A 73 1.78 4.81 0.50
C LEU A 73 0.63 4.10 1.21
N LEU A 74 0.93 3.36 2.28
CA LEU A 74 -0.06 2.58 3.03
C LEU A 74 -0.44 3.33 4.30
N ILE A 75 -1.63 3.93 4.28
CA ILE A 75 -2.09 4.87 5.30
C ILE A 75 -3.45 4.50 5.86
N ASP A 76 -3.86 5.18 6.93
CA ASP A 76 -5.23 5.21 7.38
C ASP A 76 -5.88 6.52 6.92
N PHE A 77 -7.13 6.42 6.46
CA PHE A 77 -7.86 7.59 5.99
C PHE A 77 -8.59 8.33 7.13
N ASP A 78 -8.60 7.77 8.35
CA ASP A 78 -9.23 8.32 9.56
C ASP A 78 -10.66 8.86 9.33
N ASP A 79 -11.45 8.18 8.50
CA ASP A 79 -12.83 8.58 8.20
C ASP A 79 -13.75 8.22 9.38
N TYR A 80 -13.60 8.91 10.52
CA TYR A 80 -14.31 8.62 11.78
C TYR A 80 -15.69 9.26 11.89
N ASN A 81 -16.06 10.15 10.96
CA ASN A 81 -17.37 10.80 10.95
C ASN A 81 -18.28 10.18 9.88
N ASP A 82 -19.60 10.29 10.08
CA ASP A 82 -20.71 9.89 9.19
C ASP A 82 -20.27 9.46 7.78
N LEU A 83 -20.64 8.25 7.35
CA LEU A 83 -20.30 7.72 6.02
C LEU A 83 -20.76 8.64 4.85
N ASP A 84 -21.71 9.54 5.12
CA ASP A 84 -22.20 10.60 4.21
C ASP A 84 -21.40 11.94 4.25
N LYS A 85 -20.45 12.10 5.18
CA LYS A 85 -19.56 13.28 5.35
C LYS A 85 -18.08 12.92 5.20
N SER A 86 -17.81 11.95 4.33
CA SER A 86 -16.54 11.27 4.24
C SER A 86 -15.35 12.18 3.87
N ASN A 87 -14.30 12.18 4.71
CA ASN A 87 -13.05 12.94 4.48
C ASN A 87 -11.98 12.12 3.70
N TYR A 88 -12.18 10.81 3.45
CA TYR A 88 -11.14 10.00 2.77
C TYR A 88 -10.76 10.59 1.40
N ARG A 89 -11.74 11.16 0.66
CA ARG A 89 -11.50 11.78 -0.64
C ARG A 89 -10.64 13.03 -0.55
N GLU A 90 -10.85 13.86 0.47
CA GLU A 90 -10.04 15.06 0.71
C GLU A 90 -8.60 14.67 1.04
N ARG A 91 -8.41 13.69 1.93
CA ARG A 91 -7.08 13.17 2.26
C ARG A 91 -6.40 12.50 1.05
N LEU A 92 -7.12 11.66 0.31
CA LEU A 92 -6.60 11.05 -0.91
C LEU A 92 -6.21 12.11 -1.95
N SER A 93 -7.06 13.11 -2.16
CA SER A 93 -6.79 14.23 -3.07
C SER A 93 -5.57 15.04 -2.62
N TYR A 94 -5.47 15.32 -1.32
CA TYR A 94 -4.31 16.01 -0.76
C TYR A 94 -3.04 15.21 -1.02
N ILE A 95 -3.01 13.92 -0.68
CA ILE A 95 -1.82 13.07 -0.89
C ILE A 95 -1.47 12.99 -2.36
N LYS A 96 -2.45 12.78 -3.24
CA LYS A 96 -2.23 12.77 -4.70
C LYS A 96 -1.64 14.09 -5.20
N SER A 97 -2.06 15.23 -4.66
CA SER A 97 -1.47 16.55 -5.01
C SER A 97 0.00 16.70 -4.58
N GLN A 98 0.49 15.88 -3.65
CA GLN A 98 1.89 15.86 -3.24
C GLN A 98 2.75 14.92 -4.11
N ILE A 99 2.13 14.13 -4.99
CA ILE A 99 2.84 13.24 -5.92
C ILE A 99 3.11 14.01 -7.21
N PRO A 100 4.40 14.16 -7.63
CA PRO A 100 4.73 14.80 -8.89
C PRO A 100 4.06 14.09 -10.08
N ASP A 101 3.61 14.85 -11.07
CA ASP A 101 2.92 14.33 -12.27
C ASP A 101 3.71 13.22 -12.97
N ASP A 102 5.04 13.34 -13.03
CA ASP A 102 5.94 12.35 -13.63
C ASP A 102 5.99 11.00 -12.89
N LEU A 103 5.47 10.95 -11.67
CA LEU A 103 5.49 9.77 -10.80
C LEU A 103 4.10 9.19 -10.52
N GLN A 104 3.01 9.86 -10.90
CA GLN A 104 1.65 9.44 -10.54
C GLN A 104 1.32 8.00 -10.96
N GLU A 105 1.84 7.52 -12.09
CA GLU A 105 1.61 6.15 -12.57
C GLU A 105 2.39 5.06 -11.82
N ARG A 106 3.31 5.45 -10.93
CA ARG A 106 4.15 4.52 -10.17
C ARG A 106 3.99 4.68 -8.67
N VAL A 107 3.08 5.55 -8.22
CA VAL A 107 2.78 5.77 -6.81
C VAL A 107 1.30 5.50 -6.58
N PHE A 108 1.03 4.62 -5.63
CA PHE A 108 -0.31 4.18 -5.27
C PHE A 108 -0.59 4.58 -3.83
N VAL A 109 -1.82 5.01 -3.55
CA VAL A 109 -2.25 5.35 -2.19
C VAL A 109 -3.35 4.38 -1.78
N LEU A 110 -3.05 3.52 -0.81
CA LEU A 110 -3.97 2.50 -0.33
C LEU A 110 -4.09 2.59 1.19
N GLY A 111 -5.22 2.16 1.72
CA GLY A 111 -5.43 2.29 3.15
C GLY A 111 -6.71 1.73 3.69
N SER A 112 -6.79 1.68 5.02
CA SER A 112 -8.05 1.44 5.69
C SER A 112 -8.88 2.73 5.69
N ARG A 113 -10.20 2.63 5.49
CA ARG A 113 -11.06 3.82 5.47
C ARG A 113 -11.04 4.57 6.81
N ASN A 114 -10.96 3.82 7.91
CA ASN A 114 -10.95 4.36 9.26
C ASN A 114 -9.65 4.01 9.96
N SER A 115 -9.50 2.74 10.34
CA SER A 115 -8.29 2.22 10.98
C SER A 115 -8.13 0.72 10.74
N PRO A 116 -6.91 0.17 10.84
CA PRO A 116 -6.63 -1.25 10.70
C PRO A 116 -7.27 -2.05 11.85
N GLU A 117 -7.38 -1.50 13.06
CA GLU A 117 -7.95 -2.17 14.23
C GLU A 117 -9.42 -2.54 14.00
N LYS A 118 -10.20 -1.63 13.40
CA LYS A 118 -11.59 -1.91 13.02
C LYS A 118 -11.66 -3.01 11.98
N LEU A 119 -10.75 -2.99 10.99
CA LEU A 119 -10.64 -4.05 9.99
C LEU A 119 -10.35 -5.40 10.64
N ARG A 120 -9.38 -5.44 11.56
CA ARG A 120 -8.99 -6.61 12.36
C ARG A 120 -10.16 -7.16 13.16
N SER A 121 -10.90 -6.29 13.83
CA SER A 121 -12.08 -6.65 14.63
C SER A 121 -13.18 -7.27 13.76
N ASN A 122 -13.52 -6.63 12.64
CA ASN A 122 -14.57 -7.10 11.72
C ASN A 122 -14.20 -8.44 11.07
N MET A 123 -12.95 -8.59 10.64
CA MET A 123 -12.49 -9.79 9.93
C MET A 123 -12.12 -10.95 10.86
N LYS A 124 -11.96 -10.69 12.16
CA LYS A 124 -11.51 -11.68 13.16
C LYS A 124 -10.20 -12.38 12.75
N LYS A 125 -9.28 -11.63 12.16
CA LYS A 125 -7.94 -12.07 11.71
C LYS A 125 -6.85 -11.28 12.42
N SER A 126 -5.61 -11.75 12.38
CA SER A 126 -4.45 -10.89 12.69
C SER A 126 -4.24 -9.88 11.56
N PHE A 127 -3.44 -8.83 11.80
CA PHE A 127 -3.03 -7.88 10.75
C PHE A 127 -2.33 -8.60 9.60
N GLU A 128 -1.38 -9.49 9.91
CA GLU A 128 -0.73 -10.33 8.90
C GLU A 128 -1.74 -11.21 8.15
N GLY A 129 -2.69 -11.84 8.85
CA GLY A 129 -3.70 -12.68 8.21
C GLY A 129 -4.65 -11.89 7.29
N ILE A 130 -4.88 -10.60 7.57
CA ILE A 130 -5.56 -9.69 6.63
C ILE A 130 -4.68 -9.50 5.39
N GLY A 131 -3.42 -9.14 5.58
CA GLY A 131 -2.44 -8.97 4.51
C GLY A 131 -2.34 -10.18 3.57
N GLU A 132 -2.23 -11.38 4.15
CA GLU A 132 -2.20 -12.64 3.40
C GLU A 132 -3.46 -12.82 2.56
N SER A 133 -4.62 -12.46 3.10
CA SER A 133 -5.88 -12.59 2.39
C SER A 133 -6.01 -11.55 1.27
N LEU A 134 -5.50 -10.33 1.47
CA LEU A 134 -5.42 -9.30 0.43
C LEU A 134 -4.48 -9.69 -0.73
N ALA A 135 -3.37 -10.36 -0.42
CA ALA A 135 -2.44 -10.89 -1.41
C ALA A 135 -3.09 -12.00 -2.25
N LYS A 136 -3.80 -12.94 -1.61
CA LYS A 136 -4.54 -14.00 -2.30
C LYS A 136 -5.60 -13.43 -3.23
N ASP A 137 -6.37 -12.45 -2.77
CA ASP A 137 -7.33 -11.74 -3.62
C ASP A 137 -6.66 -11.12 -4.85
N CYS A 138 -5.47 -10.52 -4.68
CA CYS A 138 -4.70 -9.94 -5.78
C CYS A 138 -4.22 -11.02 -6.78
N ALA A 139 -3.67 -12.13 -6.27
CA ALA A 139 -3.22 -13.26 -7.08
C ALA A 139 -4.38 -13.90 -7.88
N GLU A 140 -5.54 -14.06 -7.25
CA GLU A 140 -6.72 -14.73 -7.82
C GLU A 140 -7.63 -13.80 -8.64
N ASN A 141 -7.33 -12.49 -8.72
CA ASN A 141 -8.23 -11.47 -9.30
C ASN A 141 -9.63 -11.47 -8.64
N THR A 142 -9.69 -11.61 -7.32
CA THR A 142 -10.95 -11.53 -6.57
C THR A 142 -10.95 -10.32 -5.63
N ASN A 143 -12.13 -9.96 -5.11
CA ASN A 143 -12.31 -8.84 -4.19
C ASN A 143 -13.03 -9.29 -2.89
N LYS A 144 -12.75 -10.50 -2.40
CA LYS A 144 -13.45 -11.04 -1.21
C LYS A 144 -13.15 -10.23 0.05
N ILE A 145 -11.90 -9.83 0.23
CA ILE A 145 -11.41 -8.98 1.31
C ILE A 145 -11.39 -7.52 0.87
N TRP A 146 -10.92 -7.24 -0.34
CA TRP A 146 -10.88 -5.85 -0.87
C TRP A 146 -12.27 -5.22 -0.97
N GLY A 147 -13.32 -6.01 -1.19
CA GLY A 147 -14.71 -5.56 -1.24
C GLY A 147 -15.33 -5.23 0.13
N HIS A 148 -14.60 -5.43 1.23
CA HIS A 148 -15.07 -5.05 2.56
C HIS A 148 -15.30 -3.53 2.66
N ASP A 149 -16.29 -3.09 3.44
CA ASP A 149 -16.70 -1.66 3.50
C ASP A 149 -15.57 -0.71 3.88
N LEU A 150 -14.63 -1.16 4.71
CA LEU A 150 -13.45 -0.39 5.10
C LEU A 150 -12.32 -0.38 4.04
N LEU A 151 -12.43 -1.12 2.95
CA LEU A 151 -11.39 -1.27 1.92
C LEU A 151 -11.88 -0.98 0.50
N LYS A 152 -13.18 -1.14 0.21
CA LYS A 152 -13.75 -0.98 -1.14
C LYS A 152 -13.51 0.40 -1.77
N HIS A 153 -13.29 1.43 -0.95
CA HIS A 153 -12.94 2.76 -1.44
C HIS A 153 -11.58 2.84 -2.16
N ASN A 154 -10.73 1.82 -2.01
CA ASN A 154 -9.45 1.70 -2.71
C ASN A 154 -9.59 1.17 -4.15
N GLU A 155 -10.81 0.84 -4.63
CA GLU A 155 -11.02 0.09 -5.88
C GLU A 155 -10.23 0.65 -7.07
N ASP A 156 -10.32 1.97 -7.33
CA ASP A 156 -9.62 2.61 -8.44
C ASP A 156 -8.08 2.47 -8.33
N GLU A 157 -7.53 2.68 -7.14
CA GLU A 157 -6.08 2.56 -6.89
C GLU A 157 -5.62 1.09 -6.91
N LEU A 158 -6.47 0.17 -6.45
CA LEU A 158 -6.22 -1.26 -6.48
C LEU A 158 -6.17 -1.79 -7.91
N GLU A 159 -7.07 -1.33 -8.79
CA GLU A 159 -7.06 -1.68 -10.21
C GLU A 159 -5.74 -1.23 -10.87
N ARG A 160 -5.35 0.04 -10.67
CA ARG A 160 -4.07 0.58 -11.15
C ARG A 160 -2.87 -0.21 -10.62
N LEU A 161 -2.88 -0.53 -9.31
CA LEU A 161 -1.84 -1.34 -8.69
C LEU A 161 -1.77 -2.72 -9.34
N ARG A 162 -2.89 -3.43 -9.49
CA ARG A 162 -2.93 -4.79 -10.05
C ARG A 162 -2.34 -4.84 -11.45
N LEU A 163 -2.72 -3.90 -12.33
CA LEU A 163 -2.21 -3.84 -13.69
C LEU A 163 -0.68 -3.63 -13.72
N SER A 164 -0.15 -2.85 -12.80
CA SER A 164 1.26 -2.46 -12.77
C SER A 164 2.16 -3.47 -12.04
N VAL A 165 1.64 -4.06 -10.96
CA VAL A 165 2.43 -4.77 -9.95
C VAL A 165 2.27 -6.29 -10.03
N LYS A 166 1.06 -6.78 -10.34
CA LYS A 166 0.79 -8.22 -10.38
C LYS A 166 1.74 -8.99 -11.31
N PRO A 167 2.08 -8.51 -12.52
CA PRO A 167 2.92 -9.25 -13.47
C PRO A 167 4.32 -9.60 -12.95
N PHE A 168 4.83 -8.90 -11.94
CA PHE A 168 6.16 -9.17 -11.38
C PHE A 168 6.14 -9.63 -9.92
N LEU A 169 5.04 -9.41 -9.16
CA LEU A 169 4.94 -9.90 -7.78
C LEU A 169 4.46 -11.35 -7.67
N PHE A 170 3.60 -11.82 -8.59
CA PHE A 170 2.95 -13.13 -8.51
C PHE A 170 3.35 -14.05 -9.68
N ASN A 171 4.52 -13.82 -10.25
CA ASN A 171 5.03 -14.57 -11.40
C ASN A 171 5.86 -15.78 -10.96
#